data_AF-A0A1H3AGN7-F1
#
_entry.id   AF-A0A1H3AGN7-F1
#
_cell.length_a   1.000
_cell.length_b   1.000
_cell.length_c   1.000
_cell.angle_alpha   90.00
_cell.angle_beta   90.00
_cell.angle_gamma   90.00
#
_symmetry.space_group_name_H-M   'P 1'
#
loop_
_entity.id
_entity.type
_entity.pdbx_description
1 polymer ?
#
loop_
_entity_poly.entity_id
_entity_poly.type
_entity_poly.pdbx_seq_one_letter_code
_entity_poly.pdbx_strand_id
1 'polypeptide(L)'
;MKKKNVLNLIKYHAENNDSAFRNEAYEIAKYFDKTNDYQLSEYIMSLLSDTNTFSPQIDASESVFVKKVETSTDPLPLPDSINSSILGIINAIGHNAGVNKFLFEGPPGTGKTESAKQIARILERTLFMIDFDTVIDSRLGQTSKNISALFDEISSVPNPQKVIILFDEIDAIAIDRINANDLREMGRATSSVLKGLDGLNDNIVLIATTNLYKAFDKALTRRFDAIIDFSLYTKQDLIDVGETILNDLLQKFKFAGRNIRLFKKILDCMDVIPYPGELKNLIKTSLAFSDANNEYDYLKRLYISTSKKNSTMDLKILKNQGFTIREIEILTGISKSQVSRTLKE
;
A
#
# COMPACT_ATOMS: atom_id res chain seq x y z
N MET A 1 -19.61 12.68 -22.38
CA MET A 1 -19.41 13.81 -21.47
C MET A 1 -19.17 15.06 -22.30
N LYS A 2 -19.76 16.22 -21.96
CA LYS A 2 -19.53 17.45 -22.72
C LYS A 2 -18.32 18.19 -22.13
N LYS A 3 -17.49 18.84 -22.96
CA LYS A 3 -16.35 19.67 -22.50
C LYS A 3 -16.76 20.70 -21.43
N LYS A 4 -18.00 21.16 -21.49
CA LYS A 4 -18.61 22.08 -20.51
C LYS A 4 -18.65 21.52 -19.09
N ASN A 5 -18.87 20.21 -18.91
CA ASN A 5 -18.98 19.61 -17.57
C ASN A 5 -17.65 19.72 -16.79
N VAL A 6 -16.52 19.50 -17.48
CA VAL A 6 -15.18 19.64 -16.88
C VAL A 6 -14.88 21.10 -16.51
N LEU A 7 -15.21 22.04 -17.41
CA LEU A 7 -15.03 23.47 -17.15
C LEU A 7 -15.88 23.93 -15.96
N ASN A 8 -17.10 23.43 -15.83
CA ASN A 8 -17.99 23.70 -14.71
C ASN A 8 -17.43 23.17 -13.39
N LEU A 9 -16.92 21.93 -13.34
CA LEU A 9 -16.27 21.39 -12.14
C LEU A 9 -15.08 22.25 -11.69
N ILE A 10 -14.19 22.62 -12.62
CA ILE A 10 -13.02 23.47 -12.32
C ILE A 10 -13.47 24.84 -11.80
N LYS A 11 -14.49 25.43 -12.46
CA LYS A 11 -15.05 26.72 -12.06
C LYS A 11 -15.66 26.67 -10.66
N TYR A 12 -16.52 25.68 -10.39
CA TYR A 12 -17.21 25.57 -9.11
C TYR A 12 -16.25 25.28 -7.96
N HIS A 13 -15.19 24.52 -8.20
CA HIS A 13 -14.12 24.34 -7.23
C HIS A 13 -13.35 25.66 -6.97
N ALA A 14 -12.97 26.40 -8.03
CA ALA A 14 -12.29 27.69 -7.90
C ALA A 14 -13.13 28.76 -7.19
N GLU A 15 -14.47 28.66 -7.28
CA GLU A 15 -15.44 29.55 -6.63
C GLU A 15 -15.85 29.08 -5.22
N ASN A 16 -15.30 27.97 -4.69
CA ASN A 16 -15.73 27.31 -3.44
C ASN A 16 -17.25 27.06 -3.37
N ASN A 17 -17.86 26.71 -4.50
CA ASN A 17 -19.30 26.45 -4.61
C ASN A 17 -19.57 24.94 -4.61
N ASP A 18 -19.45 24.32 -3.44
CA ASP A 18 -19.54 22.86 -3.27
C ASP A 18 -20.90 22.30 -3.71
N SER A 19 -21.98 23.05 -3.51
CA SER A 19 -23.31 22.66 -3.97
C SER A 19 -23.40 22.57 -5.49
N ALA A 20 -22.90 23.57 -6.21
CA ALA A 20 -22.86 23.55 -7.67
C ALA A 20 -21.89 22.48 -8.20
N PHE A 21 -20.75 22.30 -7.54
CA PHE A 21 -19.77 21.26 -7.87
C PHE A 21 -20.39 19.86 -7.77
N ARG A 22 -21.06 19.56 -6.66
CA ARG A 22 -21.72 18.26 -6.45
C ARG A 22 -22.83 18.01 -7.46
N ASN A 23 -23.67 19.00 -7.73
CA ASN A 23 -24.73 18.88 -8.73
C ASN A 23 -24.16 18.56 -10.13
N GLU A 24 -23.06 19.20 -10.51
CA GLU A 24 -22.39 18.91 -11.78
C GLU A 24 -21.78 17.49 -11.80
N ALA A 25 -21.19 17.05 -10.69
CA ALA A 25 -20.65 15.71 -10.55
C ALA A 25 -21.75 14.61 -10.57
N TYR A 26 -22.92 14.86 -9.97
CA TYR A 26 -24.09 13.97 -10.07
C TYR A 26 -24.58 13.81 -11.52
N GLU A 27 -24.60 14.89 -12.31
CA GLU A 27 -24.98 14.81 -13.71
C GLU A 27 -23.95 14.06 -14.56
N ILE A 28 -22.67 14.13 -14.18
CA ILE A 28 -21.60 13.32 -14.80
C ILE A 28 -21.77 11.84 -14.45
N ALA A 29 -22.07 11.50 -13.20
CA ALA A 29 -22.35 10.11 -12.80
C ALA A 29 -23.53 9.52 -13.59
N LYS A 30 -24.67 10.23 -13.64
CA LYS A 30 -25.83 9.83 -14.45
C LYS A 30 -25.53 9.69 -15.94
N TYR A 31 -24.59 10.47 -16.47
CA TYR A 31 -24.16 10.32 -17.85
C TYR A 31 -23.46 8.97 -18.06
N PHE A 32 -22.55 8.59 -17.16
CA PHE A 32 -21.81 7.33 -17.24
C PHE A 32 -22.73 6.11 -17.07
N ASP A 33 -23.70 6.19 -16.16
CA ASP A 33 -24.75 5.20 -15.99
C ASP A 33 -25.52 4.94 -17.30
N LYS A 34 -25.92 6.03 -17.99
CA LYS A 34 -26.61 5.96 -19.28
C LYS A 34 -25.76 5.45 -20.43
N THR A 35 -24.43 5.47 -20.31
CA THR A 35 -23.51 4.96 -21.33
C THR A 35 -23.00 3.54 -21.03
N ASN A 36 -23.67 2.82 -20.12
CA ASN A 36 -23.28 1.50 -19.62
C ASN A 36 -21.90 1.47 -18.92
N ASP A 37 -21.39 2.64 -18.49
CA ASP A 37 -20.20 2.74 -17.65
C ASP A 37 -20.62 2.81 -16.19
N TYR A 38 -21.25 1.73 -15.74
CA TYR A 38 -21.85 1.61 -14.41
C TYR A 38 -20.80 1.71 -13.31
N GLN A 39 -19.58 1.21 -13.56
CA GLN A 39 -18.48 1.24 -12.60
C GLN A 39 -18.05 2.67 -12.28
N LEU A 40 -17.88 3.50 -13.32
CA LEU A 40 -17.48 4.88 -13.13
C LEU A 40 -18.61 5.74 -12.55
N SER A 41 -19.87 5.45 -12.91
CA SER A 41 -21.04 6.09 -12.30
C SER A 41 -21.10 5.84 -10.79
N GLU A 42 -21.04 4.58 -10.36
CA GLU A 42 -21.04 4.20 -8.95
C GLU A 42 -19.87 4.83 -8.19
N TYR A 43 -18.68 4.87 -8.80
CA TYR A 43 -17.51 5.53 -8.20
C TYR A 43 -17.71 7.03 -7.99
N ILE A 44 -18.30 7.74 -8.95
CA ILE A 44 -18.60 9.16 -8.79
C ILE A 44 -19.71 9.36 -7.76
N MET A 45 -20.73 8.52 -7.74
CA MET A 45 -21.81 8.58 -6.74
C MET A 45 -21.29 8.34 -5.32
N SER A 46 -20.37 7.39 -5.13
CA SER A 46 -19.76 7.10 -3.83
C SER A 46 -18.91 8.25 -3.32
N LEU A 47 -18.22 8.97 -4.21
CA LEU A 47 -17.47 10.17 -3.84
C LEU A 47 -18.36 11.36 -3.46
N LEU A 48 -19.64 11.35 -3.83
CA LEU A 48 -20.60 12.44 -3.63
C LEU A 48 -21.61 12.18 -2.51
N SER A 49 -21.67 10.96 -1.99
CA SER A 49 -22.58 10.53 -0.93
C SER A 49 -22.12 10.98 0.45
N ASP A 50 -21.89 12.29 0.59
CA ASP A 50 -21.72 12.95 1.88
C ASP A 50 -23.05 12.99 2.63
N THR A 51 -23.37 11.93 3.36
CA THR A 51 -24.21 12.07 4.55
C THR A 51 -23.31 12.23 5.75
N ASN A 52 -23.20 13.47 6.24
CA ASN A 52 -22.74 13.83 7.58
C ASN A 52 -23.22 12.77 8.58
N THR A 53 -22.33 11.86 8.90
CA THR A 53 -22.54 10.95 10.00
C THR A 53 -21.48 11.24 11.01
N PHE A 54 -21.94 11.68 12.18
CA PHE A 54 -21.24 11.62 13.46
C PHE A 54 -20.06 10.64 13.37
N SER A 55 -18.84 11.17 13.28
CA SER A 55 -17.66 10.37 13.58
C SER A 55 -17.81 9.96 15.03
N PRO A 56 -17.87 8.65 15.36
CA PRO A 56 -17.80 8.25 16.74
C PRO A 56 -16.46 8.78 17.29
N GLN A 57 -16.55 9.77 18.17
CA GLN A 57 -15.49 10.02 19.14
C GLN A 57 -15.59 8.84 20.10
N ILE A 58 -14.87 7.76 19.77
CA ILE A 58 -14.29 6.98 20.85
C ILE A 58 -13.32 7.95 21.50
N ASP A 59 -13.52 8.26 22.78
CA ASP A 59 -12.53 8.94 23.57
C ASP A 59 -11.24 8.12 23.43
N ALA A 60 -10.31 8.61 22.60
CA ALA A 60 -9.04 7.94 22.30
C ALA A 60 -8.15 7.79 23.56
N SER A 61 -8.62 8.30 24.70
CA SER A 61 -8.04 8.16 26.03
C SER A 61 -8.46 6.89 26.79
N GLU A 62 -9.44 6.10 26.31
CA GLU A 62 -9.93 4.91 27.04
C GLU A 62 -9.63 3.54 26.38
N SER A 63 -9.27 3.49 25.09
CA SER A 63 -8.98 2.22 24.41
C SER A 63 -7.59 1.69 24.81
N VAL A 64 -7.54 0.49 25.39
CA VAL A 64 -6.29 -0.09 25.90
C VAL A 64 -5.55 -0.81 24.79
N PHE A 65 -6.26 -1.54 23.93
CA PHE A 65 -5.64 -2.44 22.95
C PHE A 65 -5.68 -1.93 21.51
N VAL A 66 -6.48 -0.90 21.21
CA VAL A 66 -6.60 -0.35 19.85
C VAL A 66 -6.27 1.15 19.79
N LYS A 67 -5.75 1.58 18.65
CA LYS A 67 -5.45 2.98 18.34
C LYS A 67 -6.14 3.38 17.04
N LYS A 68 -6.75 4.56 17.03
CA LYS A 68 -7.29 5.14 15.80
C LYS A 68 -6.14 5.49 14.85
N VAL A 69 -6.25 5.07 13.60
CA VAL A 69 -5.24 5.35 12.56
C VAL A 69 -5.76 6.41 11.61
N GLU A 70 -4.95 7.42 11.34
CA GLU A 70 -5.23 8.40 10.30
C GLU A 70 -5.01 7.77 8.91
N THR A 71 -5.99 7.96 8.03
CA THR A 71 -5.91 7.50 6.64
C THR A 71 -5.27 8.59 5.77
N SER A 72 -4.18 8.26 5.06
CA SER A 72 -3.57 9.21 4.11
C SER A 72 -4.46 9.43 2.88
N THR A 73 -4.31 10.60 2.26
CA THR A 73 -4.95 10.89 0.98
C THR A 73 -4.13 10.45 -0.24
N ASP A 74 -2.88 10.02 -0.01
CA ASP A 74 -1.93 9.72 -1.08
C ASP A 74 -2.40 8.53 -1.95
N PRO A 75 -2.28 8.64 -3.28
CA PRO A 75 -2.51 7.51 -4.15
C PRO A 75 -1.45 6.42 -3.89
N LEU A 76 -1.91 5.19 -3.74
CA LEU A 76 -1.07 4.00 -3.60
C LEU A 76 -1.02 3.31 -4.96
N PRO A 77 0.14 3.35 -5.65
CA PRO A 77 0.26 2.65 -6.93
C PRO A 77 0.32 1.14 -6.64
N LEU A 78 -0.71 0.43 -7.09
CA LEU A 78 -0.84 -1.02 -6.99
C LEU A 78 -1.07 -1.61 -8.39
N PRO A 79 -0.63 -2.86 -8.64
CA PRO A 79 -0.98 -3.61 -9.83
C PRO A 79 -2.48 -3.85 -9.96
N ASP A 80 -2.96 -4.05 -11.17
CA ASP A 80 -4.38 -4.31 -11.47
C ASP A 80 -4.92 -5.55 -10.73
N SER A 81 -4.08 -6.57 -10.52
CA SER A 81 -4.42 -7.79 -9.78
C SER A 81 -4.80 -7.48 -8.32
N ILE A 82 -4.02 -6.64 -7.66
CA ILE A 82 -4.25 -6.24 -6.27
C ILE A 82 -5.41 -5.24 -6.21
N ASN A 83 -5.49 -4.28 -7.14
CA ASN A 83 -6.61 -3.34 -7.23
C ASN A 83 -7.96 -4.05 -7.40
N SER A 84 -8.02 -5.06 -8.27
CA SER A 84 -9.22 -5.85 -8.49
C SER A 84 -9.66 -6.58 -7.22
N SER A 85 -8.69 -7.10 -6.45
CA SER A 85 -8.94 -7.76 -5.18
C SER A 85 -9.46 -6.79 -4.12
N ILE A 86 -8.86 -5.61 -4.02
CA ILE A 86 -9.32 -4.52 -3.13
C ILE A 86 -10.73 -4.06 -3.50
N LEU A 87 -11.03 -3.91 -4.78
CA LEU A 87 -12.37 -3.57 -5.25
C LEU A 87 -13.39 -4.66 -4.88
N GLY A 88 -13.01 -5.93 -5.00
CA GLY A 88 -13.82 -7.05 -4.52
C GLY A 88 -14.15 -6.95 -3.03
N ILE A 89 -13.18 -6.56 -2.21
CA ILE A 89 -13.38 -6.34 -0.77
C ILE A 89 -14.35 -5.18 -0.51
N ILE A 90 -14.12 -4.04 -1.16
CA ILE A 90 -14.97 -2.84 -1.02
C ILE A 90 -16.42 -3.18 -1.39
N ASN A 91 -16.63 -3.88 -2.50
CA ASN A 91 -17.96 -4.31 -2.94
C ASN A 91 -18.61 -5.29 -1.97
N ALA A 92 -17.86 -6.29 -1.48
CA ALA A 92 -18.37 -7.26 -0.53
C ALA A 92 -18.83 -6.61 0.78
N ILE A 93 -18.04 -5.65 1.28
CA ILE A 93 -18.37 -4.88 2.48
C ILE A 93 -19.55 -3.93 2.22
N GLY A 94 -19.53 -3.20 1.10
CA GLY A 94 -20.55 -2.21 0.75
C GLY A 94 -21.94 -2.83 0.51
N HIS A 95 -22.00 -4.02 -0.08
CA HIS A 95 -23.24 -4.76 -0.30
C HIS A 95 -23.63 -5.70 0.84
N ASN A 96 -22.88 -5.69 1.96
CA ASN A 96 -23.12 -6.55 3.12
C ASN A 96 -23.22 -8.05 2.74
N ALA A 97 -22.27 -8.53 1.94
CA ALA A 97 -22.26 -9.89 1.39
C ALA A 97 -21.94 -11.00 2.42
N GLY A 98 -21.80 -10.66 3.70
CA GLY A 98 -21.40 -11.60 4.76
C GLY A 98 -19.93 -12.01 4.71
N VAL A 99 -19.08 -11.25 4.01
CA VAL A 99 -17.63 -11.43 3.92
C VAL A 99 -16.99 -10.23 4.61
N ASN A 100 -16.39 -10.45 5.78
CA ASN A 100 -15.93 -9.37 6.66
C ASN A 100 -14.53 -9.59 7.25
N LYS A 101 -13.94 -10.78 7.11
CA LYS A 101 -12.61 -11.11 7.63
C LYS A 101 -11.63 -11.35 6.47
N PHE A 102 -10.65 -10.47 6.32
CA PHE A 102 -9.67 -10.51 5.23
C PHE A 102 -8.26 -10.70 5.76
N LEU A 103 -7.47 -11.57 5.13
CA LEU A 103 -6.05 -11.73 5.40
C LEU A 103 -5.23 -11.24 4.21
N PHE A 104 -4.40 -10.23 4.42
CA PHE A 104 -3.45 -9.72 3.43
C PHE A 104 -2.10 -10.39 3.68
N GLU A 105 -1.61 -11.10 2.67
CA GLU A 105 -0.38 -11.86 2.76
C GLU A 105 0.61 -11.41 1.70
N GLY A 106 1.89 -11.68 1.93
CA GLY A 106 2.96 -11.38 0.98
C GLY A 106 4.15 -10.66 1.63
N PRO A 107 5.20 -10.35 0.87
CA PRO A 107 6.44 -9.77 1.39
C PRO A 107 6.27 -8.38 2.04
N PRO A 108 7.20 -7.94 2.89
CA PRO A 108 7.16 -6.59 3.45
C PRO A 108 7.31 -5.53 2.34
N GLY A 109 6.64 -4.39 2.51
CA GLY A 109 6.73 -3.27 1.57
C GLY A 109 5.91 -3.42 0.28
N THR A 110 5.00 -4.39 0.19
CA THR A 110 4.06 -4.54 -0.95
C THR A 110 2.76 -3.73 -0.81
N GLY A 111 2.59 -2.97 0.27
CA GLY A 111 1.44 -2.06 0.43
C GLY A 111 0.24 -2.63 1.19
N LYS A 112 0.37 -3.75 1.91
CA LYS A 112 -0.71 -4.36 2.72
C LYS A 112 -1.38 -3.38 3.70
N THR A 113 -0.59 -2.77 4.59
CA THR A 113 -1.08 -1.82 5.60
C THR A 113 -1.69 -0.57 4.96
N GLU A 114 -1.05 -0.03 3.92
CA GLU A 114 -1.56 1.14 3.20
C GLU A 114 -2.88 0.84 2.46
N SER A 115 -3.04 -0.38 1.94
CA SER A 115 -4.28 -0.82 1.30
C SER A 115 -5.43 -0.91 2.30
N ALA A 116 -5.17 -1.37 3.54
CA ALA A 116 -6.18 -1.34 4.60
C ALA A 116 -6.63 0.09 4.93
N LYS A 117 -5.70 1.06 4.97
CA LYS A 117 -6.03 2.49 5.15
C LYS A 117 -6.85 3.03 3.99
N GLN A 118 -6.53 2.66 2.75
CA GLN A 118 -7.30 3.06 1.59
C GLN A 118 -8.71 2.47 1.57
N ILE A 119 -8.87 1.19 1.92
CA ILE A 119 -10.19 0.56 2.05
C ILE A 119 -11.03 1.28 3.10
N ALA A 120 -10.47 1.58 4.27
CA ALA A 120 -11.17 2.33 5.31
C ALA A 120 -11.60 3.72 4.82
N ARG A 121 -10.72 4.43 4.11
CA ARG A 121 -11.03 5.74 3.53
C ARG A 121 -12.15 5.67 2.49
N ILE A 122 -12.08 4.73 1.53
CA ILE A 122 -13.06 4.60 0.45
C ILE A 122 -14.44 4.22 1.01
N LEU A 123 -14.48 3.39 2.05
CA LEU A 123 -15.71 2.99 2.72
C LEU A 123 -16.18 4.00 3.78
N GLU A 124 -15.46 5.11 3.97
CA GLU A 124 -15.71 6.11 5.02
C GLU A 124 -15.84 5.50 6.43
N ARG A 125 -15.05 4.46 6.70
CA ARG A 125 -15.02 3.77 7.99
C ARG A 125 -13.84 4.22 8.83
N THR A 126 -14.04 4.29 10.14
CA THR A 126 -12.94 4.54 11.07
C THR A 126 -12.05 3.32 11.14
N LEU A 127 -10.75 3.51 10.93
CA LEU A 127 -9.75 2.47 11.07
C LEU A 127 -9.17 2.47 12.48
N PHE A 128 -9.28 1.34 13.17
CA PHE A 128 -8.51 1.07 14.38
C PHE A 128 -7.46 0.01 14.09
N MET A 129 -6.25 0.22 14.58
CA MET A 129 -5.16 -0.75 14.53
C MET A 129 -4.87 -1.24 15.94
N ILE A 130 -4.57 -2.52 16.05
CA ILE A 130 -4.21 -3.13 17.33
C ILE A 130 -2.81 -2.72 17.74
N ASP A 131 -2.65 -2.39 19.01
CA ASP A 131 -1.36 -2.15 19.63
C ASP A 131 -0.82 -3.44 20.25
N PHE A 132 -0.07 -4.23 19.46
CA PHE A 132 0.43 -5.53 19.92
C PHE A 132 1.36 -5.43 21.15
N ASP A 133 1.99 -4.27 21.40
CA ASP A 133 2.80 -4.03 22.60
C ASP A 133 1.98 -4.12 23.89
N THR A 134 0.68 -3.80 23.82
CA THR A 134 -0.25 -3.91 24.96
C THR A 134 -0.82 -5.32 25.09
N VAL A 135 -0.81 -6.10 24.00
CA VAL A 135 -1.38 -7.44 23.95
C VAL A 135 -0.37 -8.48 24.42
N ILE A 136 0.88 -8.37 23.99
CA ILE A 136 1.95 -9.34 24.27
C ILE A 136 2.59 -9.04 25.62
N ASP A 137 2.48 -9.98 26.55
CA ASP A 137 3.08 -9.89 27.88
C ASP A 137 3.98 -11.11 28.15
N SER A 138 5.14 -10.86 28.74
CA SER A 138 6.10 -11.89 29.16
C SER A 138 5.59 -12.79 30.31
N ARG A 139 4.54 -12.37 31.02
CA ARG A 139 3.94 -13.13 32.13
C ARG A 139 3.07 -14.26 31.59
N LEU A 140 3.26 -15.45 32.16
CA LEU A 140 2.52 -16.66 31.80
C LEU A 140 0.99 -16.44 31.83
N GLY A 141 0.32 -16.78 30.73
CA GLY A 141 -1.12 -16.66 30.55
C GLY A 141 -1.65 -15.24 30.38
N GLN A 142 -0.82 -14.21 30.50
CA GLN A 142 -1.28 -12.82 30.42
C GLN A 142 -1.60 -12.42 28.97
N THR A 143 -0.78 -12.82 28.00
CA THR A 143 -1.08 -12.61 26.57
C THR A 143 -2.44 -13.20 26.17
N SER A 144 -2.76 -14.42 26.61
CA SER A 144 -4.06 -15.03 26.31
C SER A 144 -5.24 -14.27 26.92
N LYS A 145 -5.07 -13.69 28.12
CA LYS A 145 -6.08 -12.83 28.76
C LYS A 145 -6.23 -11.50 28.04
N ASN A 146 -5.11 -10.88 27.65
CA ASN A 146 -5.10 -9.63 26.90
C ASN A 146 -5.78 -9.80 25.54
N ILE A 147 -5.54 -10.92 24.84
CA ILE A 147 -6.24 -11.24 23.59
C ILE A 147 -7.76 -11.33 23.83
N SER A 148 -8.21 -12.03 24.86
CA SER A 148 -9.65 -12.08 25.19
C SER A 148 -10.21 -10.67 25.44
N ALA A 149 -9.53 -9.86 26.25
CA ALA A 149 -9.95 -8.50 26.57
C ALA A 149 -9.95 -7.57 25.34
N LEU A 150 -8.98 -7.72 24.43
CA LEU A 150 -8.93 -7.04 23.14
C LEU A 150 -10.18 -7.35 22.30
N PHE A 151 -10.59 -8.62 22.19
CA PHE A 151 -11.79 -8.98 21.44
C PHE A 151 -13.08 -8.51 22.12
N ASP A 152 -13.12 -8.48 23.46
CA ASP A 152 -14.23 -7.88 24.22
C ASP A 152 -14.32 -6.36 23.96
N GLU A 153 -13.18 -5.66 23.91
CA GLU A 153 -13.08 -4.24 23.56
C GLU A 153 -13.57 -3.99 22.13
N ILE A 154 -13.07 -4.75 21.14
CA ILE A 154 -13.51 -4.67 19.75
C ILE A 154 -15.02 -4.90 19.63
N SER A 155 -15.56 -5.89 20.33
CA SER A 155 -16.99 -6.24 20.28
C SER A 155 -17.88 -5.16 20.91
N SER A 156 -17.32 -4.35 21.79
CA SER A 156 -18.02 -3.25 22.48
C SER A 156 -17.97 -1.93 21.72
N VAL A 157 -17.32 -1.89 20.55
CA VAL A 157 -17.17 -0.67 19.75
C VAL A 157 -18.54 -0.14 19.30
N PRO A 158 -18.83 1.16 19.50
CA PRO A 158 -20.07 1.77 19.03
C PRO A 158 -20.11 1.84 17.52
N ASN A 159 -21.26 1.52 16.93
CA ASN A 159 -21.49 1.50 15.47
C ASN A 159 -20.50 0.57 14.72
N PRO A 160 -20.50 -0.74 15.02
CA PRO A 160 -19.56 -1.72 14.45
C PRO A 160 -19.51 -1.68 12.91
N GLN A 161 -20.63 -1.38 12.26
CA GLN A 161 -20.75 -1.24 10.80
C GLN A 161 -19.95 -0.07 10.19
N LYS A 162 -19.45 0.86 11.01
CA LYS A 162 -18.64 2.01 10.57
C LYS A 162 -17.16 1.86 10.89
N VAL A 163 -16.74 0.65 11.28
CA VAL A 163 -15.40 0.42 11.80
C VAL A 163 -14.71 -0.69 11.03
N ILE A 164 -13.40 -0.52 10.84
CA ILE A 164 -12.48 -1.56 10.39
C ILE A 164 -11.42 -1.74 11.48
N ILE A 165 -11.19 -3.00 11.87
CA ILE A 165 -10.12 -3.38 12.78
C ILE A 165 -8.97 -3.98 11.99
N LEU A 166 -7.77 -3.44 12.20
CA LEU A 166 -6.54 -3.86 11.54
C LEU A 166 -5.61 -4.59 12.53
N PHE A 167 -5.39 -5.87 12.26
CA PHE A 167 -4.36 -6.69 12.88
C PHE A 167 -3.11 -6.63 11.99
N ASP A 168 -2.29 -5.58 12.13
CA ASP A 168 -1.11 -5.40 11.29
C ASP A 168 0.08 -6.23 11.79
N GLU A 169 0.69 -7.05 10.93
CA GLU A 169 1.74 -7.99 11.32
C GLU A 169 1.27 -8.98 12.41
N ILE A 170 0.12 -9.62 12.17
CA ILE A 170 -0.49 -10.59 13.10
C ILE A 170 0.43 -11.78 13.43
N ASP A 171 1.47 -12.00 12.61
CA ASP A 171 2.54 -12.94 12.93
C ASP A 171 3.27 -12.62 14.24
N ALA A 172 3.23 -11.39 14.75
CA ALA A 172 3.74 -11.06 16.09
C ALA A 172 3.06 -11.86 17.22
N ILE A 173 1.79 -12.25 17.05
CA ILE A 173 1.08 -13.13 17.99
C ILE A 173 1.24 -14.62 17.61
N ALA A 174 1.25 -14.92 16.32
CA ALA A 174 1.26 -16.30 15.84
C ALA A 174 2.67 -16.94 15.82
N ILE A 175 3.74 -16.14 15.84
CA ILE A 175 5.12 -16.56 15.60
C ILE A 175 6.10 -15.77 16.51
N ASP A 176 6.18 -16.12 17.80
CA ASP A 176 7.34 -15.84 18.67
C ASP A 176 7.21 -16.72 19.94
N ARG A 177 8.16 -17.52 20.47
CA ARG A 177 9.61 -17.72 20.28
C ARG A 177 10.03 -19.19 20.44
N ILE A 178 11.26 -19.46 20.00
CA ILE A 178 11.99 -20.73 19.78
C ILE A 178 12.30 -21.54 21.07
N ASN A 179 11.66 -21.27 22.22
CA ASN A 179 11.90 -22.08 23.43
C ASN A 179 10.80 -23.12 23.65
N ALA A 180 11.18 -24.32 24.11
CA ALA A 180 10.25 -25.41 24.38
C ALA A 180 9.14 -25.07 25.40
N ASN A 181 9.38 -24.13 26.32
CA ASN A 181 8.38 -23.63 27.26
C ASN A 181 7.37 -22.65 26.63
N ASP A 182 7.77 -21.94 25.56
CA ASP A 182 6.97 -20.91 24.89
C ASP A 182 5.94 -21.54 23.94
N LEU A 183 6.17 -22.77 23.45
CA LEU A 183 5.25 -23.51 22.57
C LEU A 183 3.84 -23.66 23.16
N ARG A 184 3.71 -23.92 24.47
CA ARG A 184 2.41 -24.13 25.11
C ARG A 184 1.66 -22.81 25.31
N GLU A 185 2.35 -21.72 25.55
CA GLU A 185 1.76 -20.39 25.66
C GLU A 185 1.37 -19.84 24.28
N MET A 186 2.19 -20.08 23.25
CA MET A 186 1.87 -19.74 21.86
C MET A 186 0.60 -20.45 21.37
N GLY A 187 0.46 -21.74 21.70
CA GLY A 187 -0.78 -22.48 21.41
C GLY A 187 -2.01 -21.92 22.12
N ARG A 188 -1.86 -21.39 23.35
CA ARG A 188 -2.94 -20.73 24.09
C ARG A 188 -3.30 -19.37 23.48
N ALA A 189 -2.30 -18.55 23.14
CA ALA A 189 -2.52 -17.27 22.47
C ALA A 189 -3.24 -17.47 21.12
N THR A 190 -2.74 -18.40 20.30
CA THR A 190 -3.38 -18.79 19.03
C THR A 190 -4.83 -19.25 19.24
N SER A 191 -5.07 -20.07 20.27
CA SER A 191 -6.42 -20.52 20.63
C SER A 191 -7.33 -19.36 21.07
N SER A 192 -6.80 -18.37 21.80
CA SER A 192 -7.55 -17.17 22.17
C SER A 192 -7.90 -16.33 20.95
N VAL A 193 -6.98 -16.15 20.00
CA VAL A 193 -7.25 -15.44 18.73
C VAL A 193 -8.35 -16.16 17.95
N LEU A 194 -8.25 -17.49 17.79
CA LEU A 194 -9.27 -18.29 17.10
C LEU A 194 -10.67 -18.09 17.72
N LYS A 195 -10.77 -18.15 19.05
CA LYS A 195 -12.03 -17.91 19.76
C LYS A 195 -12.55 -16.49 19.55
N GLY A 196 -11.67 -15.50 19.57
CA GLY A 196 -12.01 -14.11 19.30
C GLY A 196 -12.54 -13.89 17.89
N LEU A 197 -11.88 -14.49 16.88
CA LEU A 197 -12.34 -14.45 15.48
C LEU A 197 -13.70 -15.14 15.30
N ASP A 198 -13.93 -16.26 16.00
CA ASP A 198 -15.20 -17.00 15.96
C ASP A 198 -16.35 -16.23 16.64
N GLY A 199 -16.05 -15.44 17.66
CA GLY A 199 -17.03 -14.63 18.41
C GLY A 199 -17.22 -13.20 17.89
N LEU A 200 -16.47 -12.78 16.87
CA LEU A 200 -16.50 -11.41 16.36
C LEU A 200 -17.84 -11.10 15.69
N ASN A 201 -18.42 -9.94 16.02
CA ASN A 201 -19.65 -9.45 15.41
C ASN A 201 -19.50 -9.33 13.87
N ASP A 202 -20.44 -9.92 13.13
CA ASP A 202 -20.40 -9.95 11.66
C ASP A 202 -20.46 -8.56 11.00
N ASN A 203 -20.90 -7.53 11.72
CA ASN A 203 -20.90 -6.15 11.23
C ASN A 203 -19.52 -5.48 11.28
N ILE A 204 -18.57 -6.04 12.06
CA ILE A 204 -17.21 -5.53 12.14
C ILE A 204 -16.40 -6.11 10.98
N VAL A 205 -15.72 -5.23 10.24
CA VAL A 205 -14.75 -5.67 9.25
C VAL A 205 -13.39 -5.81 9.92
N LEU A 206 -12.75 -6.96 9.70
CA LEU A 206 -11.41 -7.26 10.19
C LEU A 206 -10.48 -7.46 9.00
N ILE A 207 -9.37 -6.72 9.00
CA ILE A 207 -8.27 -6.92 8.07
C ILE A 207 -7.05 -7.33 8.90
N ALA A 208 -6.42 -8.44 8.58
CA ALA A 208 -5.15 -8.83 9.15
C ALA A 208 -4.05 -8.78 8.07
N THR A 209 -2.83 -8.45 8.44
CA THR A 209 -1.68 -8.51 7.53
C THR A 209 -0.64 -9.49 8.07
N THR A 210 0.05 -10.21 7.18
CA THR A 210 1.20 -11.04 7.55
C THR A 210 2.28 -11.02 6.49
N ASN A 211 3.54 -11.02 6.96
CA ASN A 211 4.72 -11.20 6.10
C ASN A 211 5.16 -12.67 6.03
N LEU A 212 4.62 -13.54 6.89
CA LEU A 212 5.09 -14.89 7.15
C LEU A 212 4.01 -15.96 6.87
N TYR A 213 3.24 -15.78 5.80
CA TYR A 213 2.10 -16.66 5.47
C TYR A 213 2.42 -18.16 5.46
N LYS A 214 3.60 -18.56 4.95
CA LYS A 214 4.02 -19.97 4.91
C LYS A 214 4.17 -20.60 6.31
N ALA A 215 4.51 -19.79 7.30
CA ALA A 215 4.65 -20.22 8.70
C ALA A 215 3.38 -19.92 9.52
N PHE A 216 2.37 -19.29 8.93
CA PHE A 216 1.13 -18.92 9.60
C PHE A 216 0.24 -20.15 9.82
N ASP A 217 -0.44 -20.20 10.97
CA ASP A 217 -1.26 -21.35 11.34
C ASP A 217 -2.47 -21.51 10.40
N LYS A 218 -2.60 -22.68 9.78
CA LYS A 218 -3.73 -23.02 8.91
C LYS A 218 -5.09 -22.92 9.61
N ALA A 219 -5.15 -23.12 10.92
CA ALA A 219 -6.37 -22.94 11.69
C ALA A 219 -6.82 -21.48 11.69
N LEU A 220 -5.88 -20.54 11.83
CA LEU A 220 -6.16 -19.10 11.72
C LEU A 220 -6.58 -18.74 10.30
N THR A 221 -5.85 -19.24 9.30
CA THR A 221 -6.15 -18.98 7.87
C THR A 221 -7.60 -19.32 7.51
N ARG A 222 -8.16 -20.41 8.05
CA ARG A 222 -9.55 -20.87 7.79
C ARG A 222 -10.63 -19.98 8.39
N ARG A 223 -10.27 -18.99 9.23
CA ARG A 223 -11.21 -18.03 9.83
C ARG A 223 -11.33 -16.72 9.07
N PHE A 224 -10.51 -16.55 8.04
CA PHE A 224 -10.64 -15.45 7.10
C PHE A 224 -11.48 -15.91 5.92
N ASP A 225 -12.41 -15.07 5.50
CA ASP A 225 -13.31 -15.34 4.38
C ASP A 225 -12.57 -15.25 3.04
N ALA A 226 -11.55 -14.37 2.98
CA ALA A 226 -10.70 -14.21 1.81
C ALA A 226 -9.25 -13.89 2.19
N ILE A 227 -8.34 -14.38 1.35
CA ILE A 227 -6.89 -14.19 1.48
C ILE A 227 -6.41 -13.49 0.21
N ILE A 228 -5.73 -12.37 0.38
CA ILE A 228 -5.26 -11.53 -0.73
C ILE A 228 -3.73 -11.57 -0.77
N ASP A 229 -3.20 -12.04 -1.90
CA ASP A 229 -1.76 -12.13 -2.15
C ASP A 229 -1.23 -10.80 -2.71
N PHE A 230 -0.42 -10.11 -1.91
CA PHE A 230 0.26 -8.87 -2.28
C PHE A 230 1.64 -9.11 -2.92
N SER A 231 2.01 -10.35 -3.25
CA SER A 231 3.23 -10.66 -4.00
C SER A 231 3.05 -10.59 -5.52
N LEU A 232 1.81 -10.39 -5.99
CA LEU A 232 1.40 -10.42 -7.40
C LEU A 232 1.81 -9.18 -8.21
N TYR A 233 3.13 -8.96 -8.31
CA TYR A 233 3.74 -7.90 -9.12
C TYR A 233 4.43 -8.49 -10.33
N THR A 234 4.09 -8.02 -11.52
CA THR A 234 4.93 -8.22 -12.69
C THR A 234 6.12 -7.26 -12.67
N LYS A 235 7.15 -7.56 -13.47
CA LYS A 235 8.27 -6.64 -13.67
C LYS A 235 7.79 -5.27 -14.17
N GLN A 236 6.79 -5.26 -15.05
CA GLN A 236 6.23 -4.03 -15.60
C GLN A 236 5.50 -3.21 -14.52
N ASP A 237 4.72 -3.87 -13.64
CA ASP A 237 4.05 -3.19 -12.53
C ASP A 237 5.06 -2.50 -11.60
N LEU A 238 6.17 -3.16 -11.27
CA LEU A 238 7.22 -2.57 -10.43
C LEU A 238 7.90 -1.38 -11.11
N ILE A 239 8.05 -1.41 -12.44
CA ILE A 239 8.58 -0.27 -13.20
C ILE A 239 7.64 0.93 -13.13
N ASP A 240 6.33 0.70 -13.29
CA ASP A 240 5.33 1.77 -13.29
C ASP A 240 5.06 2.33 -11.87
N VAL A 241 5.08 1.46 -10.86
CA VAL A 241 5.12 1.86 -9.44
C VAL A 241 6.39 2.67 -9.15
N GLY A 242 7.55 2.21 -9.62
CA GLY A 242 8.82 2.91 -9.49
C GLY A 242 8.80 4.30 -10.15
N GLU A 243 8.20 4.44 -11.32
CA GLU A 243 8.00 5.73 -11.97
C GLU A 243 7.15 6.66 -11.10
N THR A 244 6.04 6.16 -10.55
CA THR A 244 5.15 6.94 -9.69
C THR A 244 5.89 7.44 -8.46
N ILE A 245 6.65 6.55 -7.80
CA ILE A 245 7.49 6.88 -6.65
C ILE A 245 8.54 7.93 -7.02
N LEU A 246 9.23 7.77 -8.15
CA LEU A 246 10.23 8.73 -8.61
C LEU A 246 9.59 10.11 -8.85
N ASN A 247 8.43 10.15 -9.51
CA ASN A 247 7.73 11.40 -9.80
C ASN A 247 7.32 12.14 -8.52
N ASP A 248 6.83 11.45 -7.47
CA ASP A 248 6.56 12.06 -6.16
C ASP A 248 7.84 12.61 -5.52
N LEU A 249 8.92 11.82 -5.51
CA LEU A 249 10.17 12.23 -4.88
C LEU A 249 10.82 13.41 -5.61
N LEU A 250 10.77 13.46 -6.94
CA LEU A 250 11.31 14.59 -7.71
C LEU A 250 10.64 15.93 -7.37
N GLN A 251 9.39 15.95 -6.89
CA GLN A 251 8.75 17.18 -6.40
C GLN A 251 9.47 17.75 -5.17
N LYS A 252 10.06 16.86 -4.35
CA LYS A 252 10.79 17.20 -3.12
C LYS A 252 12.27 17.51 -3.43
N PHE A 253 12.87 16.82 -4.40
CA PHE A 253 14.28 16.98 -4.81
C PHE A 253 14.43 17.84 -6.08
N LYS A 254 14.20 19.16 -5.96
CA LYS A 254 14.14 20.09 -7.11
C LYS A 254 15.42 20.21 -7.95
N PHE A 255 16.58 19.78 -7.44
CA PHE A 255 17.85 19.80 -8.20
C PHE A 255 17.97 18.63 -9.19
N ALA A 256 17.18 17.56 -9.01
CA ALA A 256 17.24 16.38 -9.85
C ALA A 256 16.37 16.57 -11.10
N GLY A 257 16.94 16.26 -12.26
CA GLY A 257 16.26 16.33 -13.55
C GLY A 257 15.39 15.10 -13.80
N ARG A 258 14.34 15.27 -14.62
CA ARG A 258 13.41 14.18 -14.94
C ARG A 258 13.84 13.42 -16.19
N ASN A 259 14.36 12.21 -16.05
CA ASN A 259 14.64 11.30 -17.16
C ASN A 259 14.04 9.90 -16.93
N ILE A 260 12.72 9.81 -17.12
CA ILE A 260 11.92 8.60 -16.91
C ILE A 260 12.35 7.46 -17.83
N ARG A 261 12.73 7.77 -19.08
CA ARG A 261 13.15 6.75 -20.04
C ARG A 261 14.38 5.99 -19.55
N LEU A 262 15.41 6.71 -19.10
CA LEU A 262 16.62 6.10 -18.57
C LEU A 262 16.32 5.38 -17.24
N PHE A 263 15.50 5.96 -16.37
CA PHE A 263 15.07 5.32 -15.13
C PHE A 263 14.41 3.95 -15.38
N LYS A 264 13.39 3.88 -16.24
CA LYS A 264 12.70 2.62 -16.60
C LYS A 264 13.68 1.60 -17.18
N LYS A 265 14.61 2.05 -18.02
CA LYS A 265 15.63 1.19 -18.61
C LYS A 265 16.58 0.61 -17.56
N ILE A 266 16.98 1.39 -16.55
CA ILE A 266 17.79 0.90 -15.44
C ILE A 266 17.04 -0.18 -14.66
N LEU A 267 15.75 0.05 -14.35
CA LEU A 267 14.91 -0.96 -13.70
C LEU A 267 14.76 -2.22 -14.57
N ASP A 268 14.60 -2.05 -15.88
CA ASP A 268 14.49 -3.18 -16.80
C ASP A 268 15.80 -3.98 -16.94
N CYS A 269 16.95 -3.40 -16.64
CA CYS A 269 18.22 -4.13 -16.58
C CYS A 269 18.41 -4.95 -15.28
N MET A 270 17.53 -4.81 -14.29
CA MET A 270 17.64 -5.58 -13.04
C MET A 270 17.15 -7.01 -13.23
N ASP A 271 17.89 -7.97 -12.70
CA ASP A 271 17.47 -9.38 -12.65
C ASP A 271 16.17 -9.53 -11.84
N VAL A 272 16.11 -8.84 -10.70
CA VAL A 272 14.96 -8.80 -9.81
C VAL A 272 14.77 -7.36 -9.35
N ILE A 273 13.63 -6.75 -9.70
CA ILE A 273 13.26 -5.45 -9.18
C ILE A 273 12.70 -5.67 -7.76
N PRO A 274 13.17 -4.91 -6.76
CA PRO A 274 12.66 -5.03 -5.40
C PRO A 274 11.21 -4.57 -5.30
N TYR A 275 10.48 -5.05 -4.27
CA TYR A 275 9.11 -4.63 -4.00
C TYR A 275 9.02 -3.13 -3.67
N PRO A 276 7.82 -2.50 -3.79
CA PRO A 276 7.66 -1.05 -3.73
C PRO A 276 8.30 -0.35 -2.53
N GLY A 277 8.23 -0.93 -1.33
CA GLY A 277 8.85 -0.36 -0.13
C GLY A 277 10.38 -0.28 -0.20
N GLU A 278 11.03 -1.36 -0.64
CA GLU A 278 12.49 -1.38 -0.84
C GLU A 278 12.89 -0.54 -2.05
N LEU A 279 12.12 -0.60 -3.14
CA LEU A 279 12.32 0.23 -4.33
C LEU A 279 12.25 1.72 -3.98
N LYS A 280 11.27 2.14 -3.17
CA LYS A 280 11.15 3.52 -2.67
C LYS A 280 12.38 3.95 -1.89
N ASN A 281 12.87 3.11 -0.99
CA ASN A 281 14.09 3.40 -0.23
C ASN A 281 15.31 3.50 -1.14
N LEU A 282 15.41 2.64 -2.15
CA LEU A 282 16.50 2.64 -3.10
C LEU A 282 16.51 3.92 -3.96
N ILE A 283 15.36 4.34 -4.49
CA ILE A 283 15.21 5.59 -5.25
C ILE A 283 15.49 6.80 -4.36
N LYS A 284 14.89 6.86 -3.16
CA LYS A 284 15.07 7.95 -2.20
C LYS A 284 16.53 8.10 -1.80
N THR A 285 17.21 7.00 -1.50
CA THR A 285 18.64 6.98 -1.16
C THR A 285 19.50 7.46 -2.33
N SER A 286 19.18 7.03 -3.54
CA SER A 286 19.89 7.45 -4.75
C SER A 286 19.78 8.96 -4.98
N LEU A 287 18.59 9.55 -4.78
CA LEU A 287 18.35 11.00 -4.86
C LEU A 287 19.03 11.76 -3.73
N ALA A 288 18.87 11.31 -2.48
CA ALA A 288 19.36 12.02 -1.30
C ALA A 288 20.89 12.15 -1.29
N PHE A 289 21.60 11.18 -1.83
CA PHE A 289 23.06 11.20 -1.90
C PHE A 289 23.62 11.77 -3.20
N SER A 290 22.77 12.21 -4.14
CA SER A 290 23.23 12.75 -5.43
C SER A 290 24.00 14.06 -5.32
N ASP A 291 24.92 14.27 -6.25
CA ASP A 291 25.54 15.58 -6.47
C ASP A 291 24.49 16.58 -6.98
N ALA A 292 24.27 17.65 -6.22
CA ALA A 292 23.31 18.69 -6.55
C ALA A 292 23.66 19.47 -7.83
N ASN A 293 24.91 19.42 -8.31
CA ASN A 293 25.33 20.06 -9.55
C ASN A 293 25.11 19.18 -10.79
N ASN A 294 24.69 17.92 -10.60
CA ASN A 294 24.44 16.99 -11.68
C ASN A 294 23.01 16.43 -11.58
N GLU A 295 22.12 17.00 -12.40
CA GLU A 295 20.69 16.67 -12.46
C GLU A 295 20.39 15.16 -12.53
N TYR A 296 21.28 14.35 -13.12
CA TYR A 296 21.05 12.92 -13.36
C TYR A 296 21.96 11.99 -12.53
N ASP A 297 22.71 12.51 -11.56
CA ASP A 297 23.60 11.67 -10.72
C ASP A 297 22.83 10.58 -9.96
N TYR A 298 21.56 10.81 -9.65
CA TYR A 298 20.72 9.81 -8.98
C TYR A 298 20.50 8.55 -9.85
N LEU A 299 20.45 8.69 -11.18
CA LEU A 299 20.31 7.56 -12.10
C LEU A 299 21.59 6.74 -12.17
N LYS A 300 22.74 7.43 -12.14
CA LYS A 300 24.05 6.79 -11.99
C LYS A 300 24.12 5.97 -10.70
N ARG A 301 23.74 6.56 -9.57
CA ARG A 301 23.73 5.89 -8.26
C ARG A 301 22.77 4.71 -8.22
N LEU A 302 21.58 4.87 -8.77
CA LEU A 302 20.57 3.83 -8.92
C LEU A 302 21.09 2.63 -9.72
N TYR A 303 21.78 2.88 -10.83
CA TYR A 303 22.38 1.81 -11.64
C TYR A 303 23.51 1.08 -10.88
N ILE A 304 24.37 1.81 -10.16
CA ILE A 304 25.45 1.22 -9.36
C ILE A 304 24.89 0.33 -8.24
N SER A 305 23.87 0.80 -7.53
CA SER A 305 23.34 0.08 -6.36
C SER A 305 22.64 -1.24 -6.72
N THR A 306 22.24 -1.39 -7.98
CA THR A 306 21.46 -2.53 -8.47
C THR A 306 22.30 -3.55 -9.24
N SER A 307 23.44 -3.14 -9.77
CA SER A 307 24.45 -4.03 -10.36
C SER A 307 25.22 -4.76 -9.25
N LYS A 308 24.70 -5.91 -8.76
CA LYS A 308 25.38 -6.71 -7.75
C LYS A 308 26.80 -7.11 -8.21
N LYS A 309 27.80 -6.82 -7.37
CA LYS A 309 29.23 -7.20 -7.45
C LYS A 309 30.03 -6.51 -8.57
N ASN A 310 30.80 -5.48 -8.22
CA ASN A 310 32.10 -5.12 -8.84
C ASN A 310 32.20 -5.06 -10.38
N SER A 311 31.09 -5.05 -11.11
CA SER A 311 31.08 -4.66 -12.51
C SER A 311 31.26 -3.15 -12.49
N THR A 312 32.53 -2.77 -12.60
CA THR A 312 32.96 -1.49 -13.15
C THR A 312 31.97 -1.04 -14.22
N MET A 313 31.78 0.27 -14.36
CA MET A 313 31.02 0.89 -15.45
C MET A 313 31.70 0.63 -16.80
N ASP A 314 31.78 -0.65 -17.18
CA ASP A 314 32.36 -1.12 -18.41
C ASP A 314 31.41 -0.72 -19.52
N LEU A 315 31.95 0.11 -20.41
CA LEU A 315 31.23 0.64 -21.55
C LEU A 315 30.67 -0.49 -22.43
N LYS A 316 31.37 -1.63 -22.55
CA LYS A 316 30.93 -2.77 -23.35
C LYS A 316 29.71 -3.45 -22.72
N ILE A 317 29.68 -3.58 -21.40
CA ILE A 317 28.52 -4.14 -20.68
C ILE A 317 27.30 -3.22 -20.86
N LEU A 318 27.47 -1.91 -20.64
CA LEU A 318 26.39 -0.93 -20.82
C LEU A 318 25.85 -0.91 -22.25
N LYS A 319 26.73 -1.01 -23.26
CA LYS A 319 26.32 -1.12 -24.66
C LYS A 319 25.53 -2.41 -24.92
N ASN A 320 25.94 -3.53 -24.35
CA ASN A 320 25.26 -4.82 -24.50
C ASN A 320 23.89 -4.86 -23.79
N GLN A 321 23.73 -4.11 -22.70
CA GLN A 321 22.43 -3.84 -22.06
C GLN A 321 21.56 -2.85 -22.85
N GLY A 322 22.05 -2.38 -24.01
CA GLY A 322 21.32 -1.54 -24.94
C GLY A 322 21.39 -0.04 -24.64
N PHE A 323 22.21 0.43 -23.68
CA PHE A 323 22.36 1.85 -23.40
C PHE A 323 22.96 2.63 -24.57
N THR A 324 22.37 3.78 -24.89
CA THR A 324 22.88 4.69 -25.92
C THR A 324 24.14 5.42 -25.42
N ILE A 325 24.94 5.97 -26.34
CA ILE A 325 26.15 6.74 -25.97
C ILE A 325 25.84 7.88 -24.97
N ARG A 326 24.67 8.54 -25.12
CA ARG A 326 24.24 9.60 -24.20
C ARG A 326 23.85 9.07 -22.83
N GLU A 327 23.20 7.92 -22.77
CA GLU A 327 22.85 7.28 -21.50
C GLU A 327 24.11 6.78 -20.78
N ILE A 328 25.06 6.22 -21.53
CA ILE A 328 26.37 5.80 -21.01
C ILE A 328 27.14 6.99 -20.44
N GLU A 329 27.13 8.15 -21.11
CA GLU A 329 27.73 9.38 -20.56
C GLU A 329 27.09 9.78 -19.22
N ILE A 330 25.76 9.74 -19.11
CA ILE A 330 25.05 10.05 -17.85
C ILE A 330 25.46 9.07 -16.75
N LEU A 331 25.46 7.77 -17.05
CA LEU A 331 25.76 6.73 -16.06
C LEU A 331 27.23 6.73 -15.64
N THR A 332 28.16 7.02 -16.56
CA THR A 332 29.60 6.91 -16.28
C THR A 332 30.27 8.23 -15.89
N GLY A 333 29.77 9.35 -16.43
CA GLY A 333 30.47 10.64 -16.44
C GLY A 333 31.56 10.74 -17.52
N ILE A 334 31.73 9.72 -18.37
CA ILE A 334 32.71 9.72 -19.46
C ILE A 334 32.10 10.43 -20.67
N SER A 335 32.85 11.38 -21.25
CA SER A 335 32.39 12.15 -22.41
C SER A 335 31.99 11.27 -23.61
N LYS A 336 30.97 11.69 -24.39
CA LYS A 336 30.50 10.95 -25.57
C LYS A 336 31.59 10.57 -26.56
N SER A 337 32.57 11.47 -26.78
CA SER A 337 33.67 11.26 -27.71
C SER A 337 34.57 10.10 -27.26
N GLN A 338 34.88 10.04 -25.96
CA GLN A 338 35.66 8.97 -25.37
C GLN A 338 34.88 7.66 -25.38
N VAL A 339 33.58 7.67 -25.01
CA VAL A 339 32.71 6.48 -25.09
C VAL A 339 32.66 5.92 -26.51
N SER A 340 32.47 6.78 -27.51
CA SER A 340 32.43 6.32 -28.91
C SER A 340 33.77 5.77 -29.40
N ARG A 341 34.90 6.26 -28.90
CA ARG A 341 36.22 5.76 -29.28
C ARG A 341 36.45 4.36 -28.70
N THR A 342 36.21 4.19 -27.40
CA THR A 342 36.42 2.92 -26.69
C THR A 342 35.46 1.81 -27.15
N LEU A 343 34.27 2.16 -27.67
CA LEU A 343 33.29 1.18 -28.17
C LEU A 343 33.47 0.79 -29.64
N LYS A 344 34.40 1.44 -30.36
CA LYS A 344 34.82 1.07 -31.73
C LYS A 344 36.03 0.13 -31.73
N GLU A 345 36.76 0.07 -30.61
CA GLU A 345 37.86 -0.85 -30.29
C GLU A 345 37.35 -2.12 -29.59
#